data_AF-A0A965Q2C1-F1
#
_entry.id   AF-A0A965Q2C1-F1
#
_cell.length_a   1.000
_cell.length_b   1.000
_cell.length_c   1.000
_cell.angle_alpha   90.00
_cell.angle_beta   90.00
_cell.angle_gamma   90.00
#
_symmetry.space_group_name_H-M   'P 1'
#
loop_
_entity.id
_entity.type
_entity.pdbx_description
1 polymer ?
#
loop_
_entity_poly.entity_id
_entity_poly.type
_entity_poly.pdbx_seq_one_letter_code
_entity_poly.pdbx_strand_id
1 'polypeptide(L)' 'MPASKDDFLEEVTRAEDILLGGLGFGDEARIVEISLQGNRFSGTGRWADGETFSFESEEDLSELDRWAIEILTQAKKDE' A
#
# COMPACT_ATOMS: atom_id res chain seq x y z
N MET A 1 -9.54 -7.43 25.85
CA MET A 1 -8.35 -6.86 25.19
C MET A 1 -8.87 -6.11 23.98
N PRO A 2 -8.93 -4.77 23.95
CA PRO A 2 -9.18 -4.10 22.69
C PRO A 2 -7.94 -4.35 21.82
N ALA A 3 -8.07 -5.15 20.77
CA ALA A 3 -7.11 -5.11 19.67
C ALA A 3 -7.16 -3.68 19.15
N SER A 4 -6.15 -2.92 19.54
CA SER A 4 -6.19 -1.47 19.59
C SER A 4 -5.80 -0.96 18.21
N LYS A 5 -6.34 0.18 17.78
CA LYS A 5 -6.08 0.79 16.47
C LYS A 5 -4.58 0.84 16.06
N ASP A 6 -3.67 0.81 17.04
CA ASP A 6 -2.23 0.68 16.86
C ASP A 6 -1.82 -0.55 16.01
N ASP A 7 -2.38 -1.75 16.24
CA ASP A 7 -2.04 -2.95 15.47
C ASP A 7 -2.35 -2.76 13.97
N PHE A 8 -3.47 -2.11 13.66
CA PHE A 8 -3.89 -1.86 12.28
C PHE A 8 -3.01 -0.82 11.57
N LEU A 9 -2.59 0.23 12.28
CA LEU A 9 -1.65 1.22 11.74
C LEU A 9 -0.28 0.61 11.43
N GLU A 10 0.17 -0.34 12.25
CA GLU A 10 1.38 -1.13 11.98
C GLU A 10 1.21 -2.01 10.74
N GLU A 11 0.06 -2.69 10.58
CA GLU A 11 -0.25 -3.47 9.38
C GLU A 11 -0.25 -2.62 8.11
N VAL A 12 -0.87 -1.44 8.16
CA VAL A 12 -0.89 -0.47 7.03
C VAL A 12 0.53 -0.05 6.67
N THR A 13 1.33 0.36 7.65
CA THR A 13 2.71 0.78 7.40
C THR A 13 3.54 -0.35 6.78
N ARG A 14 3.35 -1.57 7.26
CA ARG A 14 4.02 -2.76 6.71
C ARG A 14 3.55 -3.09 5.30
N ALA A 15 2.25 -2.92 5.01
CA ALA A 15 1.72 -3.12 3.67
C ALA A 15 2.29 -2.10 2.67
N GLU A 16 2.42 -0.83 3.07
CA GLU A 16 3.09 0.19 2.26
C GLU A 16 4.55 -0.18 1.98
N ASP A 17 5.30 -0.59 3.01
CA ASP A 17 6.72 -0.95 2.89
C ASP A 17 6.95 -2.10 1.89
N ILE A 18 6.10 -3.13 1.94
CA ILE A 18 6.17 -4.25 1.00
C ILE A 18 5.96 -3.81 -0.44
N LEU A 19 4.90 -3.04 -0.71
CA LEU A 19 4.57 -2.63 -2.08
C LEU A 19 5.56 -1.59 -2.61
N LEU A 20 5.87 -0.57 -1.82
CA LEU A 20 6.79 0.49 -2.20
C LEU A 20 8.21 -0.06 -2.37
N GLY A 21 8.66 -0.92 -1.44
CA GLY A 21 9.93 -1.63 -1.55
C GLY A 21 10.01 -2.53 -2.79
N GLY A 22 8.92 -3.24 -3.12
CA GLY A 22 8.82 -4.05 -4.34
C GLY A 22 8.87 -3.22 -5.63
N LEU A 23 8.30 -2.01 -5.60
CA LEU A 23 8.30 -1.07 -6.73
C LEU A 23 9.60 -0.24 -6.83
N GLY A 24 10.48 -0.32 -5.84
CA GLY A 24 11.70 0.49 -5.76
C GLY A 24 11.46 1.95 -5.35
N PHE A 25 10.26 2.27 -4.88
CA PHE A 25 9.97 3.55 -4.23
C PHE A 25 10.35 3.39 -2.75
N GLY A 26 11.40 4.07 -2.30
CA GLY A 26 11.90 3.91 -0.92
C GLY A 26 10.90 4.35 0.17
N ASP A 27 11.33 4.29 1.44
CA ASP A 27 10.54 4.57 2.66
C ASP A 27 9.90 5.97 2.73
N GLU A 28 10.26 6.87 1.81
CA GLU A 28 9.81 8.26 1.75
C GLU A 28 8.50 8.45 0.95
N ALA A 29 8.02 7.40 0.29
CA ALA A 29 6.73 7.37 -0.37
C ALA A 29 5.61 6.87 0.56
N ARG A 30 4.39 7.36 0.34
CA ARG A 30 3.17 6.84 0.96
C ARG A 30 2.14 6.52 -0.09
N ILE A 31 1.42 5.41 0.08
CA ILE A 31 0.35 5.01 -0.84
C ILE A 31 -0.91 5.79 -0.45
N VAL A 32 -1.31 6.71 -1.33
CA VAL A 32 -2.53 7.50 -1.15
C VAL A 32 -3.73 6.84 -1.78
N GLU A 33 -3.54 6.01 -2.81
CA GLU A 33 -4.60 5.28 -3.47
C GLU A 33 -4.07 4.00 -4.08
N ILE A 34 -4.86 2.93 -3.99
CA ILE A 34 -4.51 1.66 -4.60
C ILE A 34 -5.76 1.00 -5.15
N SER A 35 -5.60 0.33 -6.29
CA SER A 35 -6.66 -0.35 -7.01
C SER A 35 -6.14 -1.67 -7.55
N LEU A 36 -6.82 -2.75 -7.18
CA LEU A 36 -6.57 -4.08 -7.69
C LEU A 36 -7.28 -4.27 -9.04
N GLN A 37 -6.52 -4.61 -10.08
CA GLN A 37 -7.05 -4.89 -11.43
C GLN A 37 -6.65 -6.32 -11.86
N GLY A 38 -7.49 -7.28 -11.50
CA GLY A 38 -7.23 -8.70 -11.81
C GLY A 38 -6.05 -9.24 -11.02
N ASN A 39 -4.96 -9.58 -11.72
CA ASN A 39 -3.72 -10.10 -11.11
C ASN A 39 -2.60 -9.06 -11.02
N ARG A 40 -2.94 -7.78 -11.24
CA ARG A 40 -2.05 -6.62 -11.11
C ARG A 40 -2.68 -5.58 -10.20
N PHE A 41 -1.87 -4.65 -9.74
CA PHE A 41 -2.34 -3.48 -8.99
C PHE A 41 -1.78 -2.20 -9.59
N SER A 42 -2.54 -1.12 -9.41
CA SER A 42 -2.15 0.22 -9.79
C SER A 42 -2.53 1.17 -8.67
N GLY A 43 -1.73 2.20 -8.44
CA GLY A 43 -1.99 3.13 -7.36
C GLY A 43 -1.37 4.50 -7.60
N THR A 44 -1.64 5.39 -6.66
CA THR A 44 -1.03 6.70 -6.58
C THR A 44 -0.32 6.79 -5.24
N GLY A 45 0.97 7.07 -5.29
CA GLY A 45 1.80 7.38 -4.15
C GLY A 45 1.98 8.88 -4.01
N ARG A 46 2.39 9.32 -2.82
CA ARG A 46 2.78 10.69 -2.51
C ARG A 46 4.12 10.69 -1.82
N TRP A 47 5.03 11.51 -2.33
CA TRP A 47 6.33 11.77 -1.75
C TRP A 47 6.24 12.68 -0.53
N ALA A 48 7.28 12.67 0.31
CA ALA A 48 7.40 13.56 1.47
C ALA A 48 7.30 15.05 1.12
N ASP A 49 7.74 15.46 -0.08
CA ASP A 49 7.62 16.84 -0.58
C ASP A 49 6.17 17.23 -0.95
N GLY A 50 5.28 16.24 -1.03
CA GLY A 50 3.88 16.39 -1.35
C GLY A 50 3.54 16.14 -2.82
N GLU A 51 4.53 15.92 -3.68
CA GLU A 51 4.36 15.48 -5.06
C GLU A 51 3.75 14.07 -5.14
N THR A 52 2.81 13.86 -6.06
CA THR A 52 2.14 12.57 -6.27
C THR A 52 2.66 11.87 -7.51
N PHE A 53 2.80 10.56 -7.46
CA PHE A 53 3.24 9.73 -8.57
C PHE A 53 2.31 8.53 -8.74
N SER A 54 2.17 8.06 -9.98
CA SER A 54 1.39 6.87 -10.29
C SER A 54 2.33 5.68 -10.39
N PHE A 55 1.89 4.52 -9.88
CA PHE A 55 2.63 3.27 -9.99
C PHE A 55 1.73 2.13 -10.45
N GLU A 56 2.31 1.15 -11.14
CA GLU A 56 1.64 -0.07 -11.54
C GLU A 56 2.57 -1.28 -11.35
N SER A 57 1.97 -2.42 -11.03
CA SER A 57 2.67 -3.69 -10.96
C SER A 57 3.02 -4.18 -12.36
N GLU A 58 4.31 -4.34 -12.62
CA GLU A 58 4.79 -4.93 -13.88
C GLU A 58 4.65 -6.47 -13.87
N GLU A 59 4.66 -7.07 -12.68
CA GLU A 59 4.59 -8.52 -12.45
C GLU A 59 3.25 -8.97 -11.86
N ASP A 60 3.02 -10.29 -11.87
CA ASP A 60 1.90 -10.93 -11.20
C ASP A 60 2.00 -10.78 -9.68
N LEU A 61 0.87 -10.50 -9.04
CA LEU A 61 0.77 -10.34 -7.59
C LEU A 61 1.22 -11.58 -6.82
N SER A 62 2.17 -11.38 -5.90
CA SER A 62 2.53 -12.37 -4.89
C SER A 62 1.48 -12.43 -3.77
N GLU A 63 1.55 -13.46 -2.93
CA GLU A 63 0.68 -13.58 -1.75
C GLU A 63 0.85 -12.38 -0.79
N LEU A 64 2.07 -11.86 -0.67
CA LEU A 64 2.38 -10.66 0.12
C LEU A 64 1.78 -9.40 -0.49
N ASP A 65 1.85 -9.23 -1.81
CA ASP A 65 1.27 -8.07 -2.48
C ASP A 65 -0.25 -8.04 -2.32
N ARG A 66 -0.90 -9.20 -2.47
CA ARG A 66 -2.35 -9.32 -2.25
C ARG A 66 -2.73 -8.92 -0.83
N TRP A 67 -2.03 -9.44 0.17
CA TRP A 67 -2.25 -9.07 1.56
C TRP A 67 -2.09 -7.56 1.77
N ALA A 68 -1.01 -6.98 1.26
CA ALA A 68 -0.74 -5.55 1.41
C ALA A 68 -1.84 -4.69 0.78
N ILE A 69 -2.30 -5.03 -0.42
CA ILE A 69 -3.40 -4.35 -1.09
C ILE A 69 -4.70 -4.45 -0.29
N GLU A 70 -5.00 -5.61 0.28
CA GLU A 70 -6.21 -5.78 1.10
C GLU A 70 -6.18 -4.89 2.35
N ILE A 71 -5.04 -4.84 3.06
CA ILE A 71 -4.87 -3.98 4.23
C ILE A 71 -5.04 -2.50 3.85
N LEU A 72 -4.37 -2.05 2.79
CA LEU A 72 -4.45 -0.66 2.33
C LEU A 72 -5.85 -0.29 1.83
N THR A 73 -6.53 -1.22 1.16
CA THR A 73 -7.92 -1.02 0.73
C THR A 73 -8.87 -0.93 1.92
N GLN A 74 -8.60 -1.71 2.98
CA GLN A 74 -9.39 -1.67 4.21
C GLN A 74 -9.16 -0.38 4.99
N ALA A 75 -7.91 0.11 5.04
CA ALA A 75 -7.57 1.37 5.70
C ALA A 75 -8.28 2.56 5.06
N LYS A 76 -8.37 2.58 3.72
CA LYS A 76 -9.14 3.57 2.95
C LYS A 76 -10.64 3.55 3.20
N LYS A 77 -11.22 2.43 3.63
CA LYS A 77 -12.66 2.31 3.88
C LYS A 77 -13.08 2.77 5.27
N ASP A 78 -12.13 2.86 6.21
CA ASP A 78 -12.37 3.26 7.60
C ASP A 78 -12.14 4.78 7.83
N GLU A 79 -11.73 5.52 6.80
CA GLU A 79 -11.57 6.98 6.77
C GLU A 79 -12.87 7.70 6.34
#